data_AF-A0A8E0VFF6-F1
#
_entry.id   AF-A0A8E0VFF6-F1
#
_cell.length_a   1.000
_cell.length_b   1.000
_cell.length_c   1.000
_cell.angle_alpha   90.00
_cell.angle_beta   90.00
_cell.angle_gamma   90.00
#
_symmetry.space_group_name_H-M   'P 1'
#
loop_
_entity.id
_entity.type
_entity.pdbx_description
1 polymer ?
#
loop_
_entity_poly.entity_id
_entity_poly.type
_entity_poly.pdbx_seq_one_letter_code
_entity_poly.pdbx_strand_id
1 'polypeptide(L)'
;MMESSSFNAGPAANRVGGPVELTAAKIRELMANAQRTIAERKVQLGLVNWILCLWNIPQGETNAANGINLPAGVIPDTETMDKMRRAAQLQAQITARLNSGILSNLPSTETEANVIFDEEGKTIDAATGEEIQLTHYTPTLKANLRAKRAQQFKEVLQTATQKRPNKSSTTTPYFDPRLSLKAARRPRRQLNFYEPGKFVKLAQRMRTKYQLQLLQESVAQAVKKTGIASAAKLSTIQPKRATDETEIPDVEWWDAYILREGITSYSVLNEIAEGGLPVSAAVNKAWITDLVEHPVKLKAPVDLGKHPDIPLLLTKKERKKVRRQNRQEAQKERQEKVRLGLMPPPEPKVGWFFCFYQFN
;
A
#
# COMPACT_ATOMS: atom_id res chain seq x y z
N MET A 1 26.27 23.32 -65.32
CA MET A 1 27.12 23.03 -64.15
C MET A 1 26.40 22.03 -63.26
N MET A 2 27.12 20.97 -62.91
CA MET A 2 26.95 20.07 -61.74
C MET A 2 25.85 19.00 -61.78
N GLU A 3 26.25 17.91 -62.45
CA GLU A 3 26.60 16.60 -61.86
C GLU A 3 25.55 15.72 -61.15
N SER A 4 25.41 14.55 -61.79
CA SER A 4 24.95 13.23 -61.36
C SER A 4 25.26 12.80 -59.93
N SER A 5 24.33 12.06 -59.33
CA SER A 5 24.67 10.99 -58.39
C SER A 5 23.70 9.79 -58.51
N SER A 6 24.32 8.65 -58.79
CA SER A 6 23.73 7.35 -59.10
C SER A 6 23.05 6.69 -57.90
N PHE A 7 21.88 6.09 -58.12
CA PHE A 7 21.31 5.11 -57.21
C PHE A 7 21.90 3.74 -57.53
N ASN A 8 22.74 3.24 -56.64
CA ASN A 8 23.49 2.00 -56.79
C ASN A 8 22.57 0.79 -56.57
N ALA A 9 22.30 0.03 -57.63
CA ALA A 9 21.58 -1.25 -57.56
C ALA A 9 22.56 -2.36 -57.11
N GLY A 10 22.50 -2.73 -55.83
CA GLY A 10 23.17 -3.91 -55.28
C GLY A 10 22.50 -5.23 -55.69
N PRO A 11 23.22 -6.36 -55.62
CA PRO A 11 23.04 -7.50 -56.52
C PRO A 11 21.86 -8.40 -56.19
N ALA A 12 21.30 -9.00 -57.25
CA ALA A 12 20.29 -10.04 -57.19
C ALA A 12 20.81 -11.27 -56.41
N ALA A 13 20.28 -11.49 -55.21
CA ALA A 13 20.51 -12.70 -54.45
C ALA A 13 19.63 -13.84 -55.01
N ASN A 14 20.32 -14.90 -55.43
CA ASN A 14 19.79 -16.19 -55.83
C ASN A 14 18.68 -16.68 -54.88
N ARG A 15 17.48 -16.92 -55.41
CA ARG A 15 16.40 -17.61 -54.70
C ARG A 15 16.71 -19.10 -54.66
N VAL A 16 17.30 -19.57 -53.57
CA VAL A 16 17.25 -20.99 -53.21
C VAL A 16 16.04 -21.16 -52.29
N GLY A 17 14.96 -21.72 -52.85
CA GLY A 17 13.78 -22.13 -52.11
C GLY A 17 14.03 -23.43 -51.35
N GLY A 18 13.99 -23.34 -50.03
CA GLY A 18 13.89 -24.46 -49.09
C GLY A 18 13.44 -23.91 -47.74
N PRO A 19 12.65 -24.66 -46.95
CA PRO A 19 12.25 -24.20 -45.62
C PRO A 19 13.52 -24.07 -44.78
N VAL A 20 13.88 -22.84 -44.41
CA VAL A 20 14.96 -22.61 -43.43
C VAL A 20 14.42 -23.04 -42.09
N GLU A 21 14.58 -24.32 -41.77
CA GLU A 21 14.48 -24.78 -40.38
C GLU A 21 15.57 -24.05 -39.60
N LEU A 22 15.16 -23.01 -38.87
CA LEU A 22 16.03 -22.31 -37.94
C LEU A 22 16.47 -23.35 -36.91
N THR A 23 17.70 -23.85 -37.06
CA THR A 23 18.26 -24.83 -36.14
C THR A 23 18.12 -24.31 -34.71
N ALA A 24 17.86 -25.20 -33.75
CA ALA A 24 17.65 -24.82 -32.35
C ALA A 24 18.81 -23.99 -31.77
N ALA A 25 20.02 -24.11 -32.34
CA ALA A 25 21.16 -23.25 -32.04
C ALA A 25 20.94 -21.80 -32.50
N LYS A 26 20.44 -21.58 -33.72
CA LYS A 26 20.16 -20.24 -34.28
C LYS A 26 19.03 -19.53 -33.53
N ILE A 27 18.01 -20.27 -33.09
CA ILE A 27 16.91 -19.72 -32.27
C ILE A 27 17.43 -19.32 -30.88
N ARG A 28 18.28 -20.13 -30.26
CA ARG A 28 18.92 -19.80 -28.96
C ARG A 28 19.80 -18.57 -29.07
N GLU A 29 20.59 -18.45 -30.14
CA GLU A 29 21.42 -17.28 -30.42
C GLU A 29 20.57 -16.02 -30.58
N LEU A 30 19.46 -16.11 -31.33
CA LEU A 30 18.56 -14.99 -31.57
C LEU A 30 17.82 -14.57 -30.29
N MET A 31 17.36 -15.53 -29.48
CA MET A 31 16.76 -15.24 -28.18
C MET A 31 17.76 -14.64 -27.18
N ALA A 32 19.02 -15.10 -27.18
CA ALA A 32 20.07 -14.54 -26.34
C ALA A 32 20.40 -13.08 -26.73
N ASN A 33 20.48 -12.80 -28.03
CA ASN A 33 20.69 -11.42 -28.52
C ASN A 33 19.47 -10.53 -28.25
N ALA A 34 18.25 -11.05 -28.35
CA ALA A 34 17.04 -10.34 -27.95
C ALA A 34 17.04 -10.03 -26.44
N GLN A 35 17.48 -10.97 -25.59
CA GLN A 35 17.59 -10.74 -24.15
C GLN A 35 18.65 -9.69 -23.80
N ARG A 36 19.80 -9.68 -24.50
CA ARG A 36 20.85 -8.66 -24.33
C ARG A 36 20.36 -7.26 -24.70
N THR A 37 19.71 -7.11 -25.85
CA THR A 37 19.16 -5.81 -26.28
C THR A 37 18.05 -5.30 -25.35
N ILE A 38 17.26 -6.20 -24.76
CA ILE A 38 16.26 -5.86 -23.73
C ILE A 38 16.96 -5.43 -22.43
N ALA A 39 18.03 -6.11 -22.01
CA ALA A 39 18.79 -5.75 -20.82
C ALA A 39 19.47 -4.38 -20.96
N GLU A 40 20.10 -4.10 -22.11
CA GLU A 40 20.70 -2.80 -22.43
C GLU A 40 19.64 -1.68 -22.45
N ARG A 41 18.47 -1.93 -23.05
CA ARG A 41 17.34 -0.98 -23.00
C ARG A 41 16.84 -0.75 -21.57
N LYS A 42 16.81 -1.78 -20.72
CA LYS A 42 16.43 -1.64 -19.30
C LYS A 42 17.45 -0.81 -18.51
N VAL A 43 18.73 -0.88 -18.85
CA VAL A 43 19.80 -0.05 -18.27
C VAL A 43 19.69 1.39 -18.76
N GLN A 44 19.50 1.61 -20.08
CA GLN A 44 19.31 2.96 -20.65
C GLN A 44 18.05 3.66 -20.12
N LEU A 45 16.99 2.90 -19.83
CA LEU A 45 15.76 3.43 -19.23
C LEU A 45 15.81 3.54 -17.69
N GLY A 46 16.95 3.26 -17.05
CA GLY A 46 17.12 3.40 -15.59
C GLY A 46 16.26 2.46 -14.74
N LEU A 47 15.66 1.42 -15.35
CA LEU A 47 14.68 0.54 -14.72
C LEU A 47 15.30 -0.43 -13.70
N VAL A 48 16.61 -0.66 -13.75
CA VAL A 48 17.32 -1.50 -12.77
C VAL A 48 17.32 -0.82 -11.38
N ASN A 49 17.48 0.50 -11.34
CA ASN A 49 17.42 1.27 -10.10
C ASN A 49 15.97 1.38 -9.59
N TRP A 50 15.00 1.45 -10.50
CA TRP A 50 13.57 1.43 -10.15
C TRP A 50 13.15 0.07 -9.53
N ILE A 51 13.62 -1.05 -10.09
CA ILE A 51 13.30 -2.39 -9.55
C ILE A 51 13.99 -2.64 -8.20
N LEU A 52 15.24 -2.19 -8.01
CA LEU A 52 15.94 -2.26 -6.72
C LEU A 52 15.28 -1.37 -5.64
N CYS A 53 14.77 -0.19 -6.00
CA CYS A 53 13.97 0.65 -5.09
C CYS A 53 12.59 0.05 -4.77
N LEU A 54 12.02 -0.78 -5.65
CA LEU A 54 10.72 -1.43 -5.44
C LEU A 54 10.77 -2.66 -4.51
N TRP A 55 11.96 -3.23 -4.29
CA TRP A 55 12.15 -4.43 -3.46
C TRP A 55 12.91 -4.18 -2.15
N ASN A 56 13.25 -2.93 -1.81
CA ASN A 56 13.84 -2.50 -0.53
C ASN A 56 14.77 -3.54 0.14
N ILE A 57 15.76 -4.03 -0.61
CA ILE A 57 16.77 -4.99 -0.13
C ILE A 57 17.91 -4.17 0.52
N PRO A 58 18.26 -4.38 1.81
CA PRO A 58 19.35 -3.67 2.45
C PRO A 58 20.69 -4.19 1.90
N GLN A 59 21.53 -3.29 1.38
CA GLN A 59 22.94 -3.58 1.16
C GLN A 59 23.64 -3.60 2.52
N GLY A 60 24.36 -4.70 2.78
CA GLY A 60 25.07 -4.96 4.01
C GLY A 60 26.16 -3.94 4.34
N GLU A 61 26.44 -3.88 5.63
CA GLU A 61 27.42 -3.04 6.30
C GLU A 61 28.84 -3.24 5.76
N THR A 62 29.53 -2.15 5.43
CA THR A 62 30.99 -2.08 5.54
C THR A 62 31.35 -1.07 6.61
N ASN A 63 31.75 -1.61 7.76
CA ASN A 63 32.34 -0.89 8.88
C ASN A 63 33.63 -0.20 8.44
N ALA A 64 33.70 1.12 8.60
CA ALA A 64 34.96 1.86 8.71
C ALA A 64 34.82 2.88 9.84
N ALA A 65 35.10 2.41 11.05
CA ALA A 65 35.47 3.26 12.16
C ALA A 65 36.82 3.91 11.84
N ASN A 66 36.91 5.24 11.89
CA ASN A 66 38.19 5.94 11.92
C ASN A 66 38.20 6.88 13.13
N GLY A 67 38.71 6.32 14.23
CA GLY A 67 39.36 7.10 15.27
C GLY A 67 40.61 7.77 14.70
N ILE A 68 40.87 8.97 15.18
CA ILE A 68 42.00 9.81 14.79
C ILE A 68 43.27 9.21 15.40
N ASN A 69 44.16 8.65 14.56
CA ASN A 69 45.52 8.30 14.93
C ASN A 69 46.46 9.45 14.53
N LEU A 70 47.19 10.02 15.50
CA LEU A 70 48.35 10.89 15.25
C LEU A 70 49.64 10.11 15.60
N PRO A 71 50.69 10.15 14.76
CA PRO A 71 51.97 9.53 15.07
C PRO A 71 52.77 10.34 16.10
N ALA A 72 53.45 9.63 17.01
CA ALA A 72 54.30 10.19 18.06
C ALA A 72 55.55 10.87 17.49
N GLY A 73 55.87 12.07 17.98
CA GLY A 73 57.13 12.78 17.71
C GLY A 73 57.02 14.24 17.28
N VAL A 74 55.81 14.77 17.06
CA VAL A 74 55.63 16.18 16.66
C VAL A 74 55.32 17.02 17.90
N ILE A 75 56.18 17.99 18.18
CA ILE A 75 55.93 19.02 19.21
C ILE A 75 54.69 19.81 18.76
N PRO A 76 53.60 19.87 19.54
CA PRO A 76 52.36 20.46 19.05
C PRO A 76 52.48 21.99 18.95
N ASP A 77 52.06 22.54 17.81
CA ASP A 77 51.98 23.99 17.58
C ASP A 77 51.18 24.69 18.69
N THR A 78 51.57 25.92 19.04
CA THR A 78 50.97 26.70 20.16
C THR A 78 49.45 26.78 20.08
N GLU A 79 48.89 26.87 18.87
CA GLU A 79 47.44 26.89 18.66
C GLU A 79 46.74 25.57 18.99
N THR A 80 47.42 24.43 18.79
CA THR A 80 46.85 23.11 19.11
C THR A 80 46.83 22.89 20.62
N MET A 81 47.84 23.40 21.33
CA MET A 81 47.88 23.41 22.79
C MET A 81 46.81 24.35 23.38
N ASP A 82 46.58 25.52 22.77
CA ASP A 82 45.52 26.43 23.20
C ASP A 82 44.12 25.87 22.94
N LYS A 83 43.93 25.14 21.83
CA LYS A 83 42.67 24.42 21.53
C LYS A 83 42.45 23.29 22.52
N MET A 84 43.50 22.54 22.89
CA MET A 84 43.42 21.49 23.90
C MET A 84 43.15 22.07 25.30
N ARG A 85 43.75 23.21 25.65
CA ARG A 85 43.50 23.93 26.91
C ARG A 85 42.08 24.46 27.00
N ARG A 86 41.55 25.06 25.93
CA ARG A 86 40.15 25.51 25.86
C ARG A 86 39.18 24.34 25.92
N ALA A 87 39.48 23.23 25.25
CA ALA A 87 38.64 22.02 25.29
C ALA A 87 38.60 21.40 26.70
N ALA A 88 39.75 21.29 27.37
CA ALA A 88 39.83 20.81 28.75
C ALA A 88 39.14 21.75 29.74
N GLN A 89 39.27 23.06 29.57
CA GLN A 89 38.60 24.07 30.40
C GLN A 89 37.07 24.03 30.22
N LEU A 90 36.58 23.72 29.01
CA LEU A 90 35.16 23.58 28.71
C LEU A 90 34.59 22.27 29.30
N GLN A 91 35.35 21.18 29.27
CA GLN A 91 34.98 19.94 29.98
C GLN A 91 34.96 20.13 31.50
N ALA A 92 35.93 20.85 32.08
CA ALA A 92 35.95 21.20 33.51
C ALA A 92 34.79 22.12 33.91
N GLN A 93 34.35 23.03 33.02
CA GLN A 93 33.16 23.84 33.23
C GLN A 93 31.87 23.02 33.21
N ILE A 94 31.79 22.01 32.35
CA ILE A 94 30.64 21.10 32.28
C ILE A 94 30.55 20.26 33.56
N THR A 95 31.66 19.71 34.04
CA THR A 95 31.66 18.92 35.28
C THR A 95 31.37 19.77 36.52
N ALA A 96 31.90 21.00 36.59
CA ALA A 96 31.56 21.96 37.65
C ALA A 96 30.08 22.38 37.60
N ARG A 97 29.50 22.56 36.41
CA ARG A 97 28.07 22.88 36.23
C ARG A 97 27.15 21.71 36.60
N LEU A 98 27.57 20.47 36.33
CA LEU A 98 26.86 19.26 36.76
C LEU A 98 26.90 19.09 38.29
N ASN A 99 28.02 19.41 38.93
CA ASN A 99 28.14 19.38 40.40
C ASN A 99 27.41 20.55 41.10
N SER A 100 27.08 21.64 40.37
CA SER A 100 26.38 22.82 40.91
C SER A 100 24.85 22.73 40.98
N GLY A 101 24.27 21.53 40.86
CA GLY A 101 22.91 21.27 41.38
C GLY A 101 21.76 21.99 40.68
N ILE A 102 21.62 21.84 39.36
CA ILE A 102 20.44 22.32 38.59
C ILE A 102 19.47 21.14 38.32
N LEU A 103 19.14 20.38 39.37
CA LEU A 103 18.05 19.40 39.38
C LEU A 103 17.11 19.59 40.58
N SER A 104 17.13 20.74 41.25
CA SER A 104 16.33 20.98 42.46
C SER A 104 15.02 21.76 42.25
N ASN A 105 14.65 22.17 41.03
CA ASN A 105 13.38 22.86 40.80
C ASN A 105 12.44 22.06 39.91
N LEU A 106 11.80 21.07 40.53
CA LEU A 106 10.49 20.55 40.15
C LEU A 106 9.47 21.20 41.11
N PRO A 107 8.33 21.77 40.65
CA PRO A 107 7.23 22.03 41.56
C PRO A 107 6.62 20.68 41.94
N SER A 108 7.02 20.15 43.10
CA SER A 108 6.24 19.18 43.85
C SER A 108 5.04 19.90 44.45
N THR A 109 3.95 19.99 43.68
CA THR A 109 2.62 19.95 44.29
C THR A 109 2.19 18.50 44.36
N GLU A 110 2.76 17.78 45.31
CA GLU A 110 2.10 16.63 45.91
C GLU A 110 0.92 17.18 46.73
N THR A 111 -0.21 17.35 46.07
CA THR A 111 -1.46 16.97 46.73
C THR A 111 -1.83 15.66 46.09
N GLU A 112 -1.26 14.58 46.64
CA GLU A 112 -1.80 13.25 46.46
C GLU A 112 -3.28 13.35 46.84
N ALA A 113 -4.17 13.31 45.84
CA ALA A 113 -5.57 13.09 46.12
C ALA A 113 -5.62 11.68 46.72
N ASN A 114 -5.73 11.61 48.04
CA ASN A 114 -5.81 10.37 48.78
C ASN A 114 -7.08 9.65 48.32
N VAL A 115 -6.92 8.71 47.41
CA VAL A 115 -8.00 7.84 46.94
C VAL A 115 -8.05 6.66 47.89
N ILE A 116 -9.11 6.57 48.69
CA ILE A 116 -9.33 5.49 49.65
C ILE A 116 -10.38 4.55 49.07
N PHE A 117 -10.21 3.24 49.32
CA PHE A 117 -11.22 2.24 48.98
C PHE A 117 -12.04 1.92 50.24
N ASP A 118 -13.37 1.96 50.13
CA ASP A 118 -14.26 1.50 51.20
C ASP A 118 -14.21 -0.04 51.36
N GLU A 119 -14.79 -0.57 52.44
CA GLU A 119 -14.88 -2.02 52.73
C GLU A 119 -15.57 -2.83 51.59
N GLU A 120 -16.30 -2.14 50.70
CA GLU A 120 -16.97 -2.69 49.52
C GLU A 120 -16.16 -2.52 48.21
N GLY A 121 -14.94 -1.97 48.27
CA GLY A 121 -14.02 -1.85 47.13
C GLY A 121 -14.32 -0.70 46.16
N LYS A 122 -15.07 0.32 46.59
CA LYS A 122 -15.40 1.50 45.78
C LYS A 122 -14.45 2.67 46.05
N THR A 123 -14.19 3.46 45.01
CA THR A 123 -13.21 4.55 44.99
C THR A 123 -13.83 5.86 45.51
N ILE A 124 -13.50 6.28 46.73
CA ILE A 124 -13.95 7.55 47.32
C ILE A 124 -12.82 8.57 47.41
N ASP A 125 -13.16 9.87 47.31
CA ASP A 125 -12.24 10.98 47.55
C ASP A 125 -12.06 11.21 49.07
N ALA A 126 -10.84 11.11 49.61
CA ALA A 126 -10.63 11.17 51.07
C ALA A 126 -11.00 12.52 51.72
N ALA A 127 -11.10 13.60 50.95
CA ALA A 127 -11.47 14.91 51.47
C ALA A 127 -12.99 15.16 51.47
N THR A 128 -13.72 14.53 50.56
CA THR A 128 -15.09 14.90 50.22
C THR A 128 -16.09 13.77 50.49
N GLY A 129 -15.61 12.53 50.64
CA GLY A 129 -16.44 11.35 50.88
C GLY A 129 -17.40 11.00 49.73
N GLU A 130 -17.26 11.69 48.59
CA GLU A 130 -18.09 11.45 47.40
C GLU A 130 -17.45 10.39 46.50
N GLU A 131 -18.31 9.56 45.91
CA GLU A 131 -17.92 8.48 45.00
C GLU A 131 -17.35 9.05 43.70
N ILE A 132 -16.08 8.75 43.40
CA ILE A 132 -15.44 9.15 42.15
C ILE A 132 -15.80 8.13 41.08
N GLN A 133 -16.69 8.49 40.15
CA GLN A 133 -16.96 7.66 38.97
C GLN A 133 -15.76 7.66 38.02
N LEU A 134 -14.91 6.64 38.15
CA LEU A 134 -13.79 6.43 37.24
C LEU A 134 -14.34 6.06 35.85
N THR A 135 -14.30 7.00 34.90
CA THR A 135 -14.80 6.77 33.54
C THR A 135 -13.96 5.70 32.85
N HIS A 136 -14.45 4.47 32.82
CA HIS A 136 -13.79 3.36 32.15
C HIS A 136 -13.93 3.52 30.63
N TYR A 137 -12.82 3.66 29.92
CA TYR A 137 -12.82 3.73 28.47
C TYR A 137 -12.88 2.31 27.89
N THR A 138 -13.99 1.95 27.25
CA THR A 138 -14.10 0.67 26.55
C THR A 138 -13.44 0.77 25.15
N PRO A 139 -12.47 -0.10 24.82
CA PRO A 139 -11.84 -0.10 23.51
C PRO A 139 -12.84 -0.58 22.46
N THR A 140 -13.38 0.34 21.67
CA THR A 140 -14.27 0.02 20.55
C THR A 140 -13.51 -0.07 19.23
N LEU A 141 -13.87 -1.03 18.39
CA LEU A 141 -13.25 -1.24 17.08
C LEU A 141 -13.45 0.02 16.20
N LYS A 142 -12.40 0.46 15.50
CA LYS A 142 -12.42 1.68 14.67
C LYS A 142 -13.57 1.74 13.65
N ALA A 143 -14.12 0.58 13.23
CA ALA A 143 -15.31 0.50 12.38
C ALA A 143 -16.55 1.07 13.08
N ASN A 144 -16.73 0.77 14.37
CA ASN A 144 -17.85 1.28 15.17
C ASN A 144 -17.70 2.78 15.43
N LEU A 145 -16.46 3.29 15.62
CA LEU A 145 -16.19 4.73 15.69
C LEU A 145 -16.53 5.46 14.38
N ARG A 146 -16.20 4.84 13.23
CA ARG A 146 -16.51 5.42 11.90
C ARG A 146 -18.01 5.40 11.61
N ALA A 147 -18.70 4.32 11.98
CA ALA A 147 -20.16 4.22 11.88
C ALA A 147 -20.85 5.27 12.76
N LYS A 148 -20.42 5.43 14.02
CA LYS A 148 -20.96 6.44 14.96
C LYS A 148 -20.72 7.87 14.46
N ARG A 149 -19.52 8.18 13.96
CA ARG A 149 -19.23 9.50 13.35
C ARG A 149 -20.05 9.77 12.09
N ALA A 150 -20.26 8.76 11.24
CA ALA A 150 -21.09 8.90 10.05
C ALA A 150 -22.57 9.15 10.41
N GLN A 151 -23.09 8.50 11.46
CA GLN A 151 -24.43 8.75 11.99
C GLN A 151 -24.55 10.17 12.55
N GLN A 152 -23.60 10.60 13.38
CA GLN A 152 -23.55 11.97 13.91
C GLN A 152 -23.49 13.03 12.80
N PHE A 153 -22.71 12.78 11.75
CA PHE A 153 -22.66 13.67 10.58
C PHE A 153 -24.01 13.72 9.83
N LYS A 154 -24.70 12.57 9.72
CA LYS A 154 -26.03 12.47 9.12
C LYS A 154 -27.09 13.21 9.95
N GLU A 155 -27.00 13.19 11.27
CA GLU A 155 -27.87 13.95 12.18
C GLU A 155 -27.61 15.46 12.09
N VAL A 156 -26.34 15.89 12.01
CA VAL A 156 -25.98 17.30 11.79
C VAL A 156 -26.49 17.81 10.43
N LEU A 157 -26.41 17.00 9.37
CA LEU A 157 -27.01 17.36 8.07
C LEU A 157 -28.55 17.40 8.10
N GLN A 158 -29.20 16.50 8.85
CA GLN A 158 -30.66 16.51 9.00
C GLN A 158 -31.15 17.71 9.82
N THR A 159 -30.44 18.07 10.89
CA THR A 159 -30.76 19.27 11.68
C THR A 159 -30.46 20.56 10.91
N ALA A 160 -29.43 20.60 10.07
CA ALA A 160 -29.15 21.72 9.17
C ALA A 160 -30.18 21.86 8.03
N THR A 161 -30.85 20.77 7.64
CA THR A 161 -31.89 20.80 6.59
C THR A 161 -33.28 21.13 7.13
N GLN A 162 -33.57 20.86 8.41
CA GLN A 162 -34.83 21.26 9.05
C GLN A 162 -34.90 22.74 9.48
N LYS A 163 -33.77 23.47 9.46
CA LYS A 163 -33.71 24.91 9.78
C LYS A 163 -33.63 25.81 8.55
N ARG A 164 -34.36 25.47 7.47
CA ARG A 164 -34.73 26.46 6.45
C ARG A 164 -36.11 27.01 6.82
N PRO A 165 -36.23 28.25 7.31
CA PRO A 165 -37.53 28.88 7.40
C PRO A 165 -38.13 28.91 5.99
N ASN A 166 -39.41 28.52 5.87
CA ASN A 166 -40.19 28.67 4.65
C ASN A 166 -40.02 30.10 4.14
N LYS A 167 -39.20 30.27 3.10
CA LYS A 167 -39.04 31.56 2.43
C LYS A 167 -40.37 31.84 1.73
N SER A 168 -41.21 32.63 2.41
CA SER A 168 -42.40 33.22 1.83
C SER A 168 -41.98 33.95 0.56
N SER A 169 -42.61 33.57 -0.55
CA SER A 169 -42.37 34.08 -1.90
C SER A 169 -42.95 35.48 -2.09
N THR A 170 -42.81 36.37 -1.10
CA THR A 170 -43.57 37.63 -1.00
C THR A 170 -42.74 38.87 -1.34
N THR A 171 -41.59 38.73 -2.03
CA THR A 171 -40.69 39.86 -2.30
C THR A 171 -40.30 40.01 -3.77
N THR A 172 -41.17 39.61 -4.70
CA THR A 172 -41.02 39.97 -6.12
C THR A 172 -41.94 41.14 -6.44
N PRO A 173 -41.48 42.20 -7.13
CA PRO A 173 -42.26 43.42 -7.40
C PRO A 173 -43.50 43.21 -8.29
N TYR A 174 -43.70 42.01 -8.81
CA TYR A 174 -44.84 41.60 -9.64
C TYR A 174 -45.83 40.70 -8.90
N PHE A 175 -45.72 40.57 -7.57
CA PHE A 175 -46.61 39.74 -6.76
C PHE A 175 -47.81 40.55 -6.27
N ASP A 176 -49.02 40.20 -6.71
CA ASP A 176 -50.27 40.84 -6.28
C ASP A 176 -50.94 40.03 -5.13
N PRO A 177 -51.04 40.57 -3.91
CA PRO A 177 -51.63 39.89 -2.76
C PRO A 177 -53.14 39.62 -2.87
N ARG A 178 -53.85 40.25 -3.81
CA ARG A 178 -55.30 40.07 -3.99
C ARG A 178 -55.65 38.82 -4.79
N LEU A 179 -54.68 38.24 -5.48
CA LEU A 179 -54.87 37.04 -6.30
C LEU A 179 -54.45 35.79 -5.51
N SER A 180 -55.42 34.99 -5.05
CA SER A 180 -55.12 33.68 -4.46
C SER A 180 -54.76 32.66 -5.54
N LEU A 181 -53.53 32.72 -6.06
CA LEU A 181 -53.07 31.76 -7.05
C LEU A 181 -52.83 30.40 -6.38
N LYS A 182 -53.73 29.43 -6.64
CA LYS A 182 -53.59 28.05 -6.18
C LYS A 182 -52.36 27.45 -6.87
N ALA A 183 -51.27 27.25 -6.13
CA ALA A 183 -50.02 26.72 -6.68
C ALA A 183 -50.27 25.42 -7.45
N ALA A 184 -49.74 25.33 -8.68
CA ALA A 184 -49.91 24.18 -9.55
C ALA A 184 -49.37 22.91 -8.85
N ARG A 185 -50.27 21.97 -8.54
CA ARG A 185 -49.98 20.71 -7.80
C ARG A 185 -49.20 19.67 -8.60
N ARG A 186 -48.63 20.01 -9.76
CA ARG A 186 -47.83 19.04 -10.52
C ARG A 186 -46.44 18.94 -9.89
N PRO A 187 -46.01 17.76 -9.42
CA PRO A 187 -44.68 17.60 -8.86
C PRO A 187 -43.65 17.93 -9.95
N ARG A 188 -42.74 18.86 -9.66
CA ARG A 188 -41.62 19.16 -10.57
C ARG A 188 -40.77 17.89 -10.65
N ARG A 189 -40.57 17.34 -11.85
CA ARG A 189 -39.65 16.21 -12.07
C ARG A 189 -38.28 16.62 -11.54
N GLN A 190 -37.86 15.99 -10.44
CA GLN A 190 -36.52 16.17 -9.89
C GLN A 190 -35.52 15.40 -10.76
N LEU A 191 -34.29 15.90 -10.82
CA LEU A 191 -33.23 15.21 -11.55
C LEU A 191 -32.81 13.97 -10.76
N ASN A 192 -32.98 12.79 -11.36
CA ASN A 192 -32.49 11.54 -10.79
C ASN A 192 -31.03 11.34 -11.20
N PHE A 193 -30.12 11.87 -10.39
CA PHE A 193 -28.68 11.67 -10.60
C PHE A 193 -28.29 10.24 -10.28
N TYR A 194 -27.50 9.63 -11.17
CA TYR A 194 -26.85 8.34 -10.90
C TYR A 194 -25.65 8.53 -9.99
N GLU A 195 -25.32 7.49 -9.21
CA GLU A 195 -24.15 7.50 -8.33
C GLU A 195 -22.87 7.86 -9.12
N PRO A 196 -22.03 8.76 -8.59
CA PRO A 196 -20.78 9.14 -9.25
C PRO A 196 -19.94 7.89 -9.54
N GLY A 197 -19.48 7.76 -10.78
CA GLY A 197 -18.64 6.65 -11.21
C GLY A 197 -19.38 5.43 -11.78
N LYS A 198 -20.72 5.34 -11.70
CA LYS A 198 -21.49 4.24 -12.34
C LYS A 198 -21.18 4.12 -13.83
N PHE A 199 -21.23 5.24 -14.56
CA PHE A 199 -20.94 5.26 -16.00
C PHE A 199 -19.44 5.18 -16.31
N VAL A 200 -18.57 5.59 -15.39
CA VAL A 200 -17.13 5.41 -15.54
C VAL A 200 -16.77 3.91 -15.52
N LYS A 201 -17.33 3.16 -14.57
CA LYS A 201 -17.20 1.69 -14.51
C LYS A 201 -17.77 1.01 -15.74
N LEU A 202 -18.94 1.46 -16.21
CA LEU A 202 -19.56 0.92 -17.42
C LEU A 202 -18.69 1.17 -18.66
N ALA A 203 -18.17 2.38 -18.82
CA ALA A 203 -17.27 2.73 -19.92
C ALA A 203 -15.95 1.95 -19.87
N GLN A 204 -15.37 1.75 -18.68
CA GLN A 204 -14.19 0.90 -18.50
C GLN A 204 -14.48 -0.54 -18.94
N ARG A 205 -15.60 -1.12 -18.50
CA ARG A 205 -16.02 -2.47 -18.92
C ARG A 205 -16.18 -2.58 -20.43
N MET A 206 -16.76 -1.55 -21.08
CA MET A 206 -16.88 -1.50 -22.54
C MET A 206 -15.52 -1.45 -23.24
N ARG A 207 -14.58 -0.63 -22.76
CA ARG A 207 -13.22 -0.54 -23.30
C ARG A 207 -12.46 -1.86 -23.15
N THR A 208 -12.52 -2.49 -21.98
CA THR A 208 -11.88 -3.79 -21.74
C THR A 208 -12.48 -4.88 -22.63
N LYS A 209 -13.81 -4.90 -22.77
CA LYS A 209 -14.48 -5.85 -23.69
C LYS A 209 -13.98 -5.66 -25.13
N TYR A 210 -13.87 -4.42 -25.59
CA TYR A 210 -13.36 -4.12 -26.93
C TYR A 210 -11.89 -4.54 -27.10
N GLN A 211 -11.04 -4.27 -26.11
CA GLN A 211 -9.64 -4.72 -26.13
C GLN A 211 -9.50 -6.24 -26.19
N LEU A 212 -10.33 -6.98 -25.43
CA LEU A 212 -10.36 -8.44 -25.49
C LEU A 212 -10.83 -8.96 -26.85
N GLN A 213 -11.82 -8.30 -27.45
CA GLN A 213 -12.28 -8.64 -28.80
C GLN A 213 -11.17 -8.42 -29.84
N LEU A 214 -10.50 -7.26 -29.82
CA LEU A 214 -9.36 -6.99 -30.69
C LEU A 214 -8.22 -8.01 -30.49
N LEU A 215 -7.95 -8.39 -29.25
CA LEU A 215 -6.94 -9.41 -28.95
C LEU A 215 -7.36 -10.76 -29.52
N GLN A 216 -8.62 -11.15 -29.36
CA GLN A 216 -9.16 -12.39 -29.92
C GLN A 216 -9.09 -12.40 -31.44
N GLU A 217 -9.42 -11.30 -32.10
CA GLU A 217 -9.31 -11.16 -33.57
C GLU A 217 -7.85 -11.22 -34.03
N SER A 218 -6.94 -10.54 -33.33
CA SER A 218 -5.50 -10.59 -33.59
C SER A 218 -4.94 -12.00 -33.44
N VAL A 219 -5.30 -12.70 -32.36
CA VAL A 219 -4.90 -14.10 -32.13
C VAL A 219 -5.49 -14.99 -33.21
N ALA A 220 -6.76 -14.81 -33.59
CA ALA A 220 -7.38 -15.57 -34.68
C ALA A 220 -6.68 -15.33 -36.03
N GLN A 221 -6.26 -14.11 -36.33
CA GLN A 221 -5.47 -13.79 -37.53
C GLN A 221 -4.08 -14.40 -37.47
N ALA A 222 -3.40 -14.35 -36.32
CA ALA A 222 -2.10 -14.98 -36.13
C ALA A 222 -2.19 -16.50 -36.30
N VAL A 223 -3.20 -17.14 -35.72
CA VAL A 223 -3.49 -18.58 -35.86
C VAL A 223 -3.80 -18.95 -37.31
N LYS A 224 -4.60 -18.16 -38.03
CA LYS A 224 -4.85 -18.36 -39.47
C LYS A 224 -3.56 -18.26 -40.29
N LYS A 225 -2.67 -17.33 -39.95
CA LYS A 225 -1.37 -17.14 -40.61
C LYS A 225 -0.38 -18.27 -40.30
N THR A 226 -0.43 -18.86 -39.11
CA THR A 226 0.50 -19.91 -38.68
C THR A 226 -0.03 -21.34 -38.88
N GLY A 227 -1.31 -21.52 -39.23
CA GLY A 227 -1.90 -22.82 -39.52
C GLY A 227 -2.19 -23.71 -38.30
N ILE A 228 -1.95 -23.22 -37.07
CA ILE A 228 -2.09 -24.00 -35.82
C ILE A 228 -3.48 -23.77 -35.20
N ALA A 229 -4.54 -24.10 -35.95
CA ALA A 229 -5.93 -23.86 -35.53
C ALA A 229 -6.43 -24.77 -34.39
N SER A 230 -5.74 -25.87 -34.11
CA SER A 230 -6.13 -26.90 -33.13
C SER A 230 -5.86 -26.46 -31.68
N ALA A 231 -4.73 -25.81 -31.39
CA ALA A 231 -4.34 -25.49 -30.01
C ALA A 231 -5.16 -24.37 -29.36
N ALA A 232 -5.57 -23.35 -30.13
CA ALA A 232 -6.38 -22.23 -29.60
C ALA A 232 -7.83 -22.63 -29.29
N LYS A 233 -8.39 -23.60 -30.03
CA LYS A 233 -9.74 -24.15 -29.78
C LYS A 233 -9.78 -24.99 -28.51
N LEU A 234 -8.71 -25.72 -28.21
CA LEU A 234 -8.60 -26.55 -27.00
C LEU A 234 -8.52 -25.72 -25.71
N SER A 235 -7.94 -24.51 -25.76
CA SER A 235 -7.89 -23.61 -24.59
C SER A 235 -9.24 -22.98 -24.21
N THR A 236 -10.21 -22.93 -25.14
CA THR A 236 -11.53 -22.32 -24.91
C THR A 236 -12.56 -23.34 -24.40
N ILE A 237 -12.31 -24.63 -24.60
CA ILE A 237 -13.15 -25.69 -24.09
C ILE A 237 -12.75 -25.90 -22.62
N GLN A 238 -13.41 -25.18 -21.70
CA GLN A 238 -13.46 -25.66 -20.32
C GLN A 238 -14.08 -27.06 -20.38
N PRO A 239 -13.36 -28.12 -19.98
CA PRO A 239 -13.99 -29.41 -19.83
C PRO A 239 -15.03 -29.26 -18.73
N LYS A 240 -16.30 -29.08 -19.14
CA LYS A 240 -17.42 -29.29 -18.25
C LYS A 240 -17.38 -30.77 -17.93
N ARG A 241 -16.76 -31.14 -16.82
CA ARG A 241 -17.04 -32.41 -16.18
C ARG A 241 -18.52 -32.35 -15.80
N ALA A 242 -19.38 -32.81 -16.70
CA ALA A 242 -20.72 -33.22 -16.35
C ALA A 242 -20.53 -34.54 -15.60
N THR A 243 -20.16 -34.44 -14.33
CA THR A 243 -20.53 -35.49 -13.39
C THR A 243 -22.04 -35.37 -13.27
N ASP A 244 -22.77 -36.37 -13.75
CA ASP A 244 -24.21 -36.43 -13.59
C ASP A 244 -24.49 -36.52 -12.09
N GLU A 245 -24.79 -35.38 -11.46
CA GLU A 245 -25.05 -35.26 -10.01
C GLU A 245 -26.27 -36.09 -9.56
N THR A 246 -26.97 -36.72 -10.50
CA THR A 246 -28.19 -37.49 -10.30
C THR A 246 -27.95 -38.95 -9.91
N GLU A 247 -26.75 -39.50 -10.15
CA GLU A 247 -26.44 -40.89 -9.78
C GLU A 247 -25.84 -40.94 -8.37
N ILE A 248 -26.65 -41.39 -7.41
CA ILE A 248 -26.21 -41.66 -6.03
C ILE A 248 -25.31 -42.91 -6.07
N PRO A 249 -24.03 -42.82 -5.67
CA PRO A 249 -23.14 -43.98 -5.64
C PRO A 249 -23.60 -45.02 -4.61
N ASP A 250 -23.37 -46.30 -4.90
CA ASP A 250 -23.71 -47.41 -3.99
C ASP A 250 -22.93 -47.38 -2.66
N VAL A 251 -21.74 -46.78 -2.68
CA VAL A 251 -20.91 -46.51 -1.50
C VAL A 251 -20.37 -45.10 -1.63
N GLU A 252 -20.50 -44.32 -0.56
CA GLU A 252 -19.99 -42.96 -0.56
C GLU A 252 -18.46 -42.96 -0.52
N TRP A 253 -17.85 -42.01 -1.23
CA TRP A 253 -16.39 -41.97 -1.43
C TRP A 253 -15.58 -41.86 -0.13
N TRP A 254 -16.18 -41.40 0.96
CA TRP A 254 -15.53 -41.32 2.28
C TRP A 254 -15.59 -42.65 3.04
N ASP A 255 -16.67 -43.43 2.87
CA ASP A 255 -16.84 -44.76 3.46
C ASP A 255 -16.01 -45.84 2.76
N ALA A 256 -15.74 -45.65 1.46
CA ALA A 256 -14.87 -46.54 0.68
C ALA A 256 -13.46 -46.72 1.30
N TYR A 257 -12.98 -45.72 2.04
CA TYR A 257 -11.69 -45.78 2.75
C TYR A 257 -11.77 -46.39 4.15
N ILE A 258 -12.97 -46.63 4.67
CA ILE A 258 -13.19 -47.17 6.03
C ILE A 258 -13.55 -48.66 5.96
N LEU A 259 -14.27 -49.05 4.91
CA LEU A 259 -14.68 -50.42 4.64
C LEU A 259 -13.50 -51.29 4.16
N ARG A 260 -13.63 -52.61 4.32
CA ARG A 260 -12.64 -53.57 3.78
C ARG A 260 -12.67 -53.61 2.26
N GLU A 261 -11.50 -53.88 1.69
CA GLU A 261 -11.33 -54.08 0.24
C GLU A 261 -12.28 -55.18 -0.26
N GLY A 262 -13.13 -54.84 -1.23
CA GLY A 262 -14.10 -55.76 -1.84
C GLY A 262 -15.58 -55.50 -1.49
N ILE A 263 -15.88 -54.57 -0.58
CA ILE A 263 -17.27 -54.15 -0.30
C ILE A 263 -17.66 -53.05 -1.29
N THR A 264 -18.62 -53.35 -2.16
CA THR A 264 -19.07 -52.44 -3.24
C THR A 264 -20.47 -51.85 -3.00
N SER A 265 -21.16 -52.27 -1.94
CA SER A 265 -22.48 -51.78 -1.56
C SER A 265 -22.72 -51.97 -0.06
N TYR A 266 -23.53 -51.09 0.55
CA TYR A 266 -23.96 -51.21 1.96
C TYR A 266 -24.81 -52.45 2.23
N SER A 267 -25.34 -53.14 1.21
CA SER A 267 -26.12 -54.37 1.37
C SER A 267 -25.36 -55.45 2.16
N VAL A 268 -24.03 -55.49 2.03
CA VAL A 268 -23.15 -56.43 2.73
C VAL A 268 -23.21 -56.24 4.25
N LEU A 269 -23.53 -55.03 4.74
CA LEU A 269 -23.72 -54.79 6.17
C LEU A 269 -24.95 -55.52 6.72
N ASN A 270 -26.00 -55.67 5.90
CA ASN A 270 -27.21 -56.39 6.27
C ASN A 270 -26.95 -57.90 6.37
N GLU A 271 -26.17 -58.46 5.45
CA GLU A 271 -25.75 -59.88 5.49
C GLU A 271 -24.89 -60.21 6.72
N ILE A 272 -24.00 -59.29 7.12
CA ILE A 272 -23.17 -59.43 8.32
C ILE A 272 -24.03 -59.36 9.60
N ALA A 273 -25.04 -58.49 9.62
CA ALA A 273 -25.97 -58.36 10.73
C ALA A 273 -26.87 -59.60 10.88
N GLU A 274 -27.34 -60.18 9.77
CA GLU A 274 -28.07 -61.45 9.75
C GLU A 274 -27.21 -62.63 10.21
N GLY A 275 -25.91 -62.60 9.92
CA GLY A 275 -24.92 -63.55 10.43
C GLY A 275 -24.54 -63.38 11.91
N GLY A 276 -25.15 -62.43 12.64
CA GLY A 276 -24.90 -62.18 14.07
C GLY A 276 -23.51 -61.59 14.38
N LEU A 277 -22.80 -61.11 13.35
CA LEU A 277 -21.48 -60.51 13.48
C LEU A 277 -21.63 -58.98 13.68
N PRO A 278 -20.74 -58.36 14.49
CA PRO A 278 -20.80 -56.91 14.69
C PRO A 278 -20.41 -56.17 13.40
N VAL A 279 -20.97 -54.98 13.19
CA VAL A 279 -20.66 -54.09 12.05
C VAL A 279 -19.15 -53.78 11.93
N SER A 280 -18.40 -53.85 13.04
CA SER A 280 -16.94 -53.74 13.05
C SER A 280 -16.22 -54.85 12.26
N ALA A 281 -16.92 -55.90 11.86
CA ALA A 281 -16.44 -56.93 10.94
C ALA A 281 -16.41 -56.48 9.47
N ALA A 282 -17.14 -55.42 9.09
CA ALA A 282 -17.06 -54.84 7.74
C ALA A 282 -15.96 -53.76 7.63
N VAL A 283 -15.56 -53.20 8.78
CA VAL A 283 -14.62 -52.09 8.89
C VAL A 283 -13.18 -52.60 8.86
N ASN A 284 -12.29 -51.84 8.21
CA ASN A 284 -10.86 -52.09 8.21
C ASN A 284 -10.20 -51.49 9.47
N LYS A 285 -9.95 -52.36 10.46
CA LYS A 285 -9.31 -51.97 11.73
C LYS A 285 -7.85 -51.50 11.59
N ALA A 286 -7.21 -51.72 10.43
CA ALA A 286 -5.83 -51.27 10.21
C ALA A 286 -5.73 -49.76 9.97
N TRP A 287 -6.80 -49.11 9.51
CA TRP A 287 -6.81 -47.68 9.18
C TRP A 287 -7.37 -46.79 10.30
N ILE A 288 -8.16 -47.35 11.24
CA ILE A 288 -8.72 -46.60 12.37
C ILE A 288 -7.77 -46.72 13.56
N THR A 289 -7.26 -45.57 14.01
CA THR A 289 -6.36 -45.46 15.17
C THR A 289 -6.89 -44.43 16.16
N ASP A 290 -6.39 -44.43 17.40
CA ASP A 290 -6.76 -43.45 18.43
C ASP A 290 -6.16 -42.04 18.19
N LEU A 291 -5.44 -41.86 17.08
CA LEU A 291 -4.79 -40.59 16.74
C LEU A 291 -5.78 -39.64 16.09
N VAL A 292 -5.87 -38.42 16.62
CA VAL A 292 -6.69 -37.34 16.08
C VAL A 292 -5.83 -36.37 15.28
N GLU A 293 -6.08 -36.27 13.98
CA GLU A 293 -5.41 -35.27 13.13
C GLU A 293 -5.96 -33.86 13.38
N HIS A 294 -5.06 -32.88 13.44
CA HIS A 294 -5.45 -31.47 13.47
C HIS A 294 -5.34 -30.93 12.04
N PRO A 295 -6.42 -30.37 11.47
CA PRO A 295 -6.41 -29.92 10.07
C PRO A 295 -5.38 -28.82 9.86
N VAL A 296 -4.88 -28.74 8.62
CA VAL A 296 -3.87 -27.74 8.24
C VAL A 296 -4.42 -26.33 8.46
N LYS A 297 -3.74 -25.54 9.30
CA LYS A 297 -4.11 -24.15 9.58
C LYS A 297 -3.83 -23.28 8.36
N LEU A 298 -4.87 -22.95 7.60
CA LEU A 298 -4.78 -22.01 6.48
C LEU A 298 -4.64 -20.57 6.99
N LYS A 299 -3.87 -19.75 6.26
CA LYS A 299 -3.80 -18.31 6.53
C LYS A 299 -5.14 -17.65 6.17
N ALA A 300 -5.52 -16.62 6.92
CA ALA A 300 -6.73 -15.87 6.62
C ALA A 300 -6.62 -15.25 5.21
N PRO A 301 -7.67 -15.31 4.37
CA PRO A 301 -7.62 -14.78 3.00
C PRO A 301 -7.25 -13.28 2.89
N VAL A 302 -7.42 -12.52 3.97
CA VAL A 302 -7.19 -11.07 4.05
C VAL A 302 -5.76 -10.74 4.53
N ASP A 303 -5.03 -11.73 5.05
CA ASP A 303 -3.66 -11.54 5.48
C ASP A 303 -2.74 -11.50 4.26
N LEU A 304 -2.61 -10.30 3.69
CA LEU A 304 -1.79 -10.02 2.50
C LEU A 304 -0.28 -10.20 2.75
N GLY A 305 0.13 -10.66 3.94
CA GLY A 305 1.53 -10.88 4.32
C GLY A 305 2.36 -9.60 4.39
N LYS A 306 1.74 -8.43 4.14
CA LYS A 306 2.37 -7.13 4.32
C LYS A 306 2.16 -6.72 5.76
N HIS A 307 3.26 -6.50 6.47
CA HIS A 307 3.19 -5.87 7.78
C HIS A 307 2.52 -4.50 7.65
N PRO A 308 1.70 -4.09 8.63
CA PRO A 308 1.06 -2.79 8.60
C PRO A 308 2.13 -1.69 8.66
N ASP A 309 2.18 -0.83 7.65
CA ASP A 309 3.08 0.33 7.63
C ASP A 309 2.66 1.31 8.73
N ILE A 310 3.51 1.50 9.74
CA ILE A 310 3.27 2.47 10.82
C ILE A 310 3.84 3.83 10.37
N PRO A 311 3.01 4.85 10.11
CA PRO A 311 3.51 6.16 9.71
C PRO A 311 4.22 6.84 10.89
N LEU A 312 5.51 7.15 10.71
CA LEU A 312 6.29 7.87 11.71
C LEU A 312 5.91 9.37 11.73
N LEU A 313 5.28 9.81 12.81
CA LEU A 313 4.83 11.19 12.99
C LEU A 313 5.86 11.96 13.81
N LEU A 314 6.48 12.97 13.20
CA LEU A 314 7.39 13.89 13.89
C LEU A 314 6.60 14.93 14.70
N THR A 315 7.10 15.25 15.89
CA THR A 315 6.58 16.35 16.70
C THR A 315 6.79 17.70 16.00
N LYS A 316 6.05 18.74 16.41
CA LYS A 316 6.23 20.10 15.86
C LYS A 316 7.66 20.62 16.05
N LYS A 317 8.32 20.28 17.17
CA LYS A 317 9.70 20.69 17.48
C LYS A 317 10.71 20.00 16.56
N GLU A 318 10.57 18.69 16.35
CA GLU A 318 11.44 17.92 15.45
C GLU A 318 11.27 18.33 14.00
N ARG A 319 10.03 18.53 13.52
CA ARG A 319 9.80 19.07 12.17
C ARG A 319 10.47 20.43 11.98
N LYS A 320 10.42 21.30 12.99
CA LYS A 320 11.11 22.60 12.96
C LYS A 320 12.62 22.43 12.96
N LYS A 321 13.17 21.46 13.69
CA LYS A 321 14.60 21.13 13.72
C LYS A 321 15.09 20.63 12.36
N VAL A 322 14.45 19.61 11.80
CA VAL A 322 14.75 19.06 10.47
C VAL A 322 14.67 20.16 9.40
N ARG A 323 13.62 21.00 9.43
CA ARG A 323 13.51 22.12 8.47
C ARG A 323 14.65 23.12 8.58
N ARG A 324 15.11 23.44 9.80
CA ARG A 324 16.23 24.37 10.00
C ARG A 324 17.53 23.77 9.51
N GLN A 325 17.78 22.50 9.82
CA GLN A 325 18.98 21.78 9.39
C GLN A 325 19.05 21.68 7.86
N ASN A 326 17.98 21.22 7.20
CA ASN A 326 17.95 21.12 5.74
C ASN A 326 18.12 22.48 5.05
N ARG A 327 17.61 23.58 5.65
CA ARG A 327 17.81 24.93 5.13
C ARG A 327 19.24 25.42 5.31
N GLN A 328 19.85 25.14 6.46
CA GLN A 328 21.24 25.49 6.74
C GLN A 328 22.19 24.72 5.80
N GLU A 329 21.95 23.42 5.62
CA GLU A 329 22.70 22.57 4.71
C GLU A 329 22.55 23.02 3.26
N ALA A 330 21.32 23.25 2.77
CA ALA A 330 21.11 23.76 1.42
C ALA A 330 21.73 25.16 1.18
N GLN A 331 21.76 26.02 2.21
CA GLN A 331 22.41 27.33 2.12
C GLN A 331 23.93 27.20 2.10
N LYS A 332 24.50 26.31 2.93
CA LYS A 332 25.93 26.00 2.97
C LYS A 332 26.38 25.37 1.64
N GLU A 333 25.65 24.38 1.14
CA GLU A 333 25.90 23.75 -0.16
C GLU A 333 25.87 24.78 -1.30
N ARG A 334 24.90 25.71 -1.29
CA ARG A 334 24.84 26.79 -2.28
C ARG A 334 26.05 27.74 -2.16
N GLN A 335 26.46 28.09 -0.95
CA GLN A 335 27.65 28.94 -0.72
C GLN A 335 28.93 28.24 -1.17
N GLU A 336 29.07 26.95 -0.89
CA GLU A 336 30.22 26.14 -1.34
C GLU A 336 30.26 26.01 -2.86
N LYS A 337 29.11 25.79 -3.51
CA LYS A 337 29.01 25.79 -4.98
C LYS A 337 29.41 27.13 -5.60
N VAL A 338 29.05 28.25 -4.98
CA VAL A 338 29.50 29.59 -5.43
C VAL A 338 30.99 29.79 -5.17
N ARG A 339 31.49 29.35 -4.00
CA ARG A 339 32.93 29.45 -3.64
C ARG A 339 33.82 28.64 -4.59
N LEU A 340 33.33 27.50 -5.05
CA LEU A 340 34.01 26.65 -6.04
C LEU A 340 33.79 27.15 -7.48
N GLY A 341 32.97 28.18 -7.70
CA GLY A 341 32.68 28.73 -9.02
C GLY A 341 31.74 27.87 -9.89
N LEU A 342 31.11 26.83 -9.33
CA LEU A 342 30.14 25.97 -10.04
C LEU A 342 28.79 26.66 -10.25
N MET A 343 28.49 27.69 -9.45
CA MET A 343 27.29 28.51 -9.59
C MET A 343 27.65 30.00 -9.50
N PRO A 344 27.08 30.86 -10.34
CA PRO A 344 27.23 32.30 -10.17
C PRO A 344 26.50 32.78 -8.90
N PRO A 345 27.00 33.86 -8.25
CA PRO A 345 26.31 34.47 -7.11
C PRO A 345 24.88 34.88 -7.47
N PRO A 346 23.90 34.67 -6.56
CA PRO A 346 22.53 35.06 -6.83
C PRO A 346 22.41 36.58 -6.99
N GLU A 347 21.64 37.02 -7.98
CA GLU A 347 21.40 38.44 -8.25
C GLU A 347 20.64 39.12 -7.10
N PRO A 348 20.92 40.41 -6.83
CA PRO A 348 20.19 41.16 -5.82
C PRO A 348 18.74 41.36 -6.26
N LYS A 349 17.79 40.93 -5.42
CA LYS A 349 16.38 41.17 -5.68
C LYS A 349 16.02 42.63 -5.39
N VAL A 350 15.87 43.44 -6.43
CA VAL A 350 15.35 44.82 -6.32
C VAL A 350 13.85 44.79 -5.98
N GLY A 351 13.46 45.48 -4.92
CA GLY A 351 12.07 45.69 -4.54
C GLY A 351 11.53 47.02 -5.10
N TRP A 352 10.22 47.11 -5.33
CA TRP A 352 9.53 48.31 -5.84
C TRP A 352 9.84 49.60 -5.06
N PHE A 353 10.24 49.48 -3.79
CA PHE A 353 10.62 50.62 -2.94
C PHE A 353 11.84 51.39 -3.45
N PHE A 354 12.74 50.76 -4.21
CA PHE A 354 13.95 51.40 -4.73
C PHE A 354 13.68 52.24 -6.00
N CYS A 355 12.53 52.05 -6.65
CA CYS A 355 12.20 52.74 -7.91
C CYS A 355 11.63 54.16 -7.69
N PHE A 356 11.19 54.49 -6.47
CA PHE A 356 10.61 55.81 -6.14
C PHE A 356 11.64 56.91 -5.81
N TYR A 357 12.90 56.54 -5.56
CA TYR A 357 13.94 57.51 -5.14
C TYR A 357 14.80 58.07 -6.27
N GLN A 358 14.46 57.78 -7.53
CA GLN A 358 15.25 58.20 -8.69
C GLN A 358 14.49 59.12 -9.67
N PHE A 359 13.31 59.63 -9.27
CA PHE A 359 12.44 60.49 -10.06
C PHE A 359 11.99 61.78 -9.33
N ASN A 360 12.82 62.31 -8.42
CA ASN A 360 12.63 63.64 -7.83
C ASN A 360 13.89 64.48 -7.98
#